data_AF-M0HX70-F1
#
_entry.id   AF-M0HX70-F1
#
_cell.length_a   1.000
_cell.length_b   1.000
_cell.length_c   1.000
_cell.angle_alpha   90.00
_cell.angle_beta   90.00
_cell.angle_gamma   90.00
#
_symmetry.space_group_name_H-M   'P 1'
#
loop_
_entity.id
_entity.type
_entity.pdbx_description
1 polymer ?
#
loop_
_entity_poly.entity_id
_entity_poly.type
_entity_poly.pdbx_seq_one_letter_code
_entity_poly.pdbx_strand_id
1 'polypeptide(L)'
;MTSTNSDSDDQGILRQVAVEATTLVIKLGSGSAVEQLNLIQPNGELFGTREVATGVQRVSFEIGTAYDPGDYRVLAVHGDETVAETSLEIRPQLEIVDVGLFRNNPDKPWDEIYGESETDTKKNGEAFVTVANSGSGPEAVVELRFEGDVPNPSENPRGSGIHDRDAVVIPPSDKLDLFSSSFPFGAEIGEQAMGCSVTNNHGQFRITLEVRTTSKDIESKFNVQYSGSDVMHDCRIEMAEE
;
A
#
# COMPACT_ATOMS: atom_id res chain seq x y z
N MET A 1 3.25 9.72 -10.10
CA MET A 1 3.90 9.89 -11.42
C MET A 1 3.89 8.52 -12.09
N THR A 2 3.44 8.41 -13.33
CA THR A 2 3.28 7.13 -14.05
C THR A 2 4.65 6.52 -14.40
N SER A 3 4.93 5.29 -13.96
CA SER A 3 6.05 4.51 -14.45
C SER A 3 5.80 4.13 -15.92
N THR A 4 6.40 4.87 -16.83
CA THR A 4 6.42 4.60 -18.28
C THR A 4 7.67 3.82 -18.64
N ASN A 5 7.52 2.71 -19.36
CA ASN A 5 8.68 2.07 -19.97
C ASN A 5 9.28 3.01 -21.03
N SER A 6 10.56 3.35 -20.89
CA SER A 6 11.20 4.47 -21.60
C SER A 6 11.69 4.13 -23.01
N ASP A 7 10.96 3.29 -23.73
CA ASP A 7 11.25 2.97 -25.14
C ASP A 7 9.99 3.00 -26.01
N SER A 8 9.03 3.87 -25.66
CA SER A 8 7.93 4.20 -26.55
C SER A 8 8.32 5.33 -27.49
N ASP A 9 8.75 4.95 -28.69
CA ASP A 9 8.66 5.82 -29.85
C ASP A 9 7.21 6.35 -29.91
N ASP A 10 7.01 7.67 -29.87
CA ASP A 10 5.67 8.33 -29.83
C ASP A 10 4.85 8.07 -31.14
N GLN A 11 5.40 7.22 -32.02
CA GLN A 11 4.85 6.77 -33.29
C GLN A 11 4.61 5.24 -33.36
N GLY A 12 4.92 4.47 -32.32
CA GLY A 12 4.73 3.00 -32.29
C GLY A 12 3.28 2.55 -32.15
N ILE A 13 3.00 1.27 -32.48
CA ILE A 13 1.68 0.63 -32.30
C ILE A 13 1.27 0.61 -30.82
N LEU A 14 2.19 0.24 -29.93
CA LEU A 14 2.01 0.24 -28.48
C LEU A 14 2.69 1.50 -27.90
N ARG A 15 1.96 2.61 -27.81
CA ARG A 15 2.54 3.90 -27.39
C ARG A 15 2.83 3.99 -25.90
N GLN A 16 2.03 3.33 -25.08
CA GLN A 16 2.23 3.33 -23.64
C GLN A 16 1.65 2.06 -23.06
N VAL A 17 2.40 1.43 -22.16
CA VAL A 17 1.91 0.38 -21.27
C VAL A 17 2.28 0.79 -19.86
N ALA A 18 1.30 0.89 -18.98
CA ALA A 18 1.49 1.27 -17.58
C ALA A 18 0.37 0.67 -16.73
N VAL A 19 0.63 0.54 -15.43
CA VAL A 19 -0.42 0.20 -14.48
C VAL A 19 -0.98 1.48 -13.87
N GLU A 20 -2.29 1.62 -13.91
CA GLU A 20 -3.05 2.69 -13.27
C GLU A 20 -3.95 2.04 -12.21
N ALA A 21 -3.74 2.38 -10.93
CA ALA A 21 -4.37 1.68 -9.80
C ALA A 21 -4.15 0.16 -9.88
N THR A 22 -5.19 -0.62 -10.19
CA THR A 22 -5.17 -2.09 -10.29
C THR A 22 -5.29 -2.61 -11.71
N THR A 23 -5.12 -1.73 -12.70
CA THR A 23 -5.44 -2.01 -14.08
C THR A 23 -4.22 -1.74 -14.96
N LEU A 24 -3.81 -2.75 -15.75
CA LEU A 24 -2.82 -2.53 -16.80
C LEU A 24 -3.52 -1.86 -17.99
N VAL A 25 -3.02 -0.70 -18.37
CA VAL A 25 -3.55 0.15 -19.42
C VAL A 25 -2.57 0.21 -20.57
N ILE A 26 -3.08 -0.05 -21.77
CA ILE A 26 -2.33 0.02 -23.02
C ILE A 26 -2.94 1.14 -23.87
N LYS A 27 -2.11 2.10 -24.28
CA LYS A 27 -2.47 3.11 -25.28
C LYS A 27 -1.90 2.73 -26.63
N LEU A 28 -2.77 2.72 -27.64
CA LEU A 28 -2.44 2.35 -29.01
C LEU A 28 -2.17 3.59 -29.86
N GLY A 29 -1.34 3.40 -30.89
CA GLY A 29 -1.10 4.42 -31.91
C GLY A 29 -2.32 4.69 -32.77
N SER A 30 -2.51 5.94 -33.20
CA SER A 30 -3.57 6.31 -34.14
C SER A 30 -3.41 5.54 -35.46
N GLY A 31 -4.49 4.91 -35.93
CA GLY A 31 -4.47 4.15 -37.19
C GLY A 31 -3.83 2.76 -37.09
N SER A 32 -3.58 2.25 -35.88
CA SER A 32 -3.14 0.86 -35.71
C SER A 32 -4.19 -0.13 -36.20
N ALA A 33 -3.82 -1.06 -37.08
CA ALA A 33 -4.69 -2.16 -37.52
C ALA A 33 -4.76 -3.33 -36.50
N VAL A 34 -4.40 -3.07 -35.25
CA VAL A 34 -4.44 -4.10 -34.18
C VAL A 34 -5.88 -4.56 -34.01
N GLU A 35 -6.07 -5.87 -34.10
CA GLU A 35 -7.38 -6.52 -33.90
C GLU A 35 -7.46 -7.14 -32.51
N GLN A 36 -6.32 -7.49 -31.91
CA GLN A 36 -6.26 -8.18 -30.64
C GLN A 36 -4.99 -7.83 -29.85
N LEU A 37 -5.13 -7.78 -28.53
CA LEU A 37 -4.03 -7.71 -27.57
C LEU A 37 -4.03 -8.96 -26.70
N ASN A 38 -2.86 -9.58 -26.57
CA ASN A 38 -2.62 -10.66 -25.62
C ASN A 38 -1.68 -10.18 -24.53
N LEU A 39 -2.05 -10.41 -23.27
CA LEU A 39 -1.19 -10.17 -22.12
C LEU A 39 -0.66 -11.53 -21.65
N ILE A 40 0.66 -11.68 -21.65
CA ILE A 40 1.36 -12.87 -21.19
C ILE A 40 1.97 -12.57 -19.82
N GLN A 41 1.74 -13.43 -18.84
CA GLN A 41 2.25 -13.27 -17.48
C GLN A 41 3.69 -13.80 -17.34
N PRO A 42 4.39 -13.53 -16.23
CA PRO A 42 5.82 -13.82 -16.10
C PRO A 42 6.20 -15.30 -16.30
N ASN A 43 5.28 -16.22 -16.01
CA ASN A 43 5.49 -17.66 -16.22
C ASN A 43 5.38 -18.10 -17.71
N GLY A 44 5.05 -17.18 -18.62
CA GLY A 44 4.89 -17.43 -20.06
C GLY A 44 3.48 -17.82 -20.49
N GLU A 45 2.53 -17.96 -19.57
CA GLU A 45 1.13 -18.28 -19.88
C GLU A 45 0.33 -17.02 -20.26
N LEU A 46 -0.77 -17.23 -20.99
CA LEU A 46 -1.71 -16.17 -21.34
C LEU A 46 -2.48 -15.72 -20.09
N PHE A 47 -2.25 -14.49 -19.65
CA PHE A 47 -3.07 -13.84 -18.62
C PHE A 47 -4.47 -13.52 -19.16
N GLY A 48 -4.54 -13.00 -20.39
CA GLY A 48 -5.82 -12.72 -21.02
C GLY A 48 -5.70 -12.08 -22.40
N THR A 49 -6.85 -11.99 -23.06
CA THR A 49 -6.99 -11.45 -24.41
C THR A 49 -8.03 -10.34 -24.44
N ARG A 50 -7.81 -9.31 -25.28
CA ARG A 50 -8.77 -8.25 -25.58
C ARG A 50 -8.83 -8.02 -27.07
N GLU A 51 -10.04 -8.04 -27.62
CA GLU A 51 -10.29 -7.57 -28.98
C GLU A 51 -10.23 -6.04 -29.02
N VAL A 52 -9.72 -5.49 -30.13
CA VAL A 52 -9.55 -4.06 -30.34
C VAL A 52 -10.46 -3.64 -31.49
N ALA A 53 -11.55 -2.97 -31.16
CA ALA A 53 -12.43 -2.40 -32.17
C ALA A 53 -11.74 -1.24 -32.91
N THR A 54 -12.10 -1.04 -34.18
CA THR A 54 -11.57 0.04 -35.00
C THR A 54 -11.74 1.41 -34.31
N GLY A 55 -10.65 2.17 -34.23
CA GLY A 55 -10.65 3.50 -33.61
C GLY A 55 -10.43 3.51 -32.09
N VAL A 56 -10.41 2.35 -31.42
CA VAL A 56 -10.03 2.26 -30.01
C VAL A 56 -8.54 2.54 -29.85
N GLN A 57 -8.21 3.45 -28.94
CA GLN A 57 -6.83 3.85 -28.63
C GLN A 57 -6.40 3.50 -27.21
N ARG A 58 -7.30 2.92 -26.40
CA ARG A 58 -7.03 2.55 -25.01
C ARG A 58 -7.71 1.23 -24.70
N VAL A 59 -6.93 0.28 -24.20
CA VAL A 59 -7.38 -1.06 -23.81
C VAL A 59 -6.85 -1.36 -22.42
N SER A 60 -7.61 -2.12 -21.63
CA SER A 60 -7.25 -2.43 -20.25
C SER A 60 -7.41 -3.89 -19.87
N PHE A 61 -6.56 -4.32 -18.94
CA PHE A 61 -6.59 -5.61 -18.25
C PHE A 61 -6.67 -5.36 -16.75
N GLU A 62 -7.69 -5.90 -16.09
CA GLU A 62 -7.75 -5.88 -14.62
C GLU A 62 -6.78 -6.91 -14.07
N ILE A 63 -5.71 -6.45 -13.41
CA ILE A 63 -4.69 -7.32 -12.80
C ILE A 63 -4.91 -7.48 -11.29
N GLY A 64 -5.60 -6.54 -10.64
CA GLY A 64 -5.89 -6.61 -9.22
C GLY A 64 -4.62 -6.56 -8.36
N THR A 65 -4.65 -7.27 -7.23
CA THR A 65 -3.53 -7.42 -6.26
C THR A 65 -3.23 -8.89 -5.96
N ALA A 66 -3.62 -9.78 -6.86
CA ALA A 66 -3.39 -11.23 -6.78
C ALA A 66 -2.74 -11.74 -8.07
N TYR A 67 -1.86 -10.92 -8.64
CA TYR A 67 -1.09 -11.19 -9.84
C TYR A 67 0.30 -11.72 -9.47
N ASP A 68 0.97 -12.39 -10.40
CA ASP A 68 2.35 -12.85 -10.20
C ASP A 68 3.33 -11.71 -10.53
N PRO A 69 4.16 -11.21 -9.59
CA PRO A 69 5.11 -10.15 -9.88
C PRO A 69 6.18 -10.57 -10.88
N GLY A 70 6.49 -9.68 -11.84
CA GLY A 70 7.56 -9.90 -12.81
C GLY A 70 7.29 -9.22 -14.15
N ASP A 71 7.94 -9.72 -15.20
CA ASP A 71 7.84 -9.17 -16.55
C ASP A 71 6.60 -9.69 -17.28
N TYR A 72 5.66 -8.79 -17.53
CA TYR A 72 4.50 -9.05 -18.38
C TYR A 72 4.81 -8.65 -19.82
N ARG A 73 4.36 -9.45 -20.80
CA ARG A 73 4.52 -9.13 -22.23
C ARG A 73 3.16 -8.81 -22.84
N VAL A 74 3.10 -7.70 -23.56
CA VAL A 74 1.93 -7.28 -24.33
C VAL A 74 2.22 -7.54 -25.81
N LEU A 75 1.42 -8.40 -26.43
CA LEU A 75 1.52 -8.73 -27.85
C LEU A 75 0.33 -8.12 -28.59
N ALA A 76 0.60 -7.26 -29.57
CA ALA A 76 -0.40 -6.73 -30.48
C ALA A 76 -0.46 -7.62 -31.73
N VAL A 77 -1.67 -8.07 -32.07
CA VAL A 77 -1.92 -9.07 -33.11
C VAL A 77 -2.84 -8.49 -34.18
N HIS A 78 -2.55 -8.82 -35.44
CA HIS A 78 -3.38 -8.57 -36.62
C HIS A 78 -3.46 -9.87 -37.44
N GLY A 79 -4.67 -10.43 -37.61
CA GLY A 79 -4.81 -11.80 -38.11
C GLY A 79 -4.08 -12.80 -37.21
N ASP A 80 -3.17 -13.58 -37.79
CA ASP A 80 -2.37 -14.59 -37.08
C ASP A 80 -0.94 -14.10 -36.73
N GLU A 81 -0.62 -12.82 -37.00
CA GLU A 81 0.74 -12.29 -36.84
C GLU A 81 0.84 -11.30 -35.67
N THR A 82 1.92 -11.42 -34.90
CA THR A 82 2.28 -10.40 -33.89
C THR A 82 2.96 -9.22 -34.59
N VAL A 83 2.30 -8.07 -34.58
CA VAL A 83 2.76 -6.85 -35.27
C VAL A 83 3.52 -5.89 -34.36
N ALA A 84 3.36 -6.03 -33.04
CA ALA A 84 4.17 -5.32 -32.05
C ALA A 84 4.21 -6.09 -30.74
N GLU A 85 5.29 -5.90 -30.00
CA GLU A 85 5.49 -6.48 -28.68
C GLU A 85 6.19 -5.45 -27.78
N THR A 86 5.79 -5.42 -26.51
CA THR A 86 6.54 -4.72 -25.46
C THR A 86 6.41 -5.48 -24.15
N SER A 87 7.34 -5.24 -23.23
CA SER A 87 7.32 -5.79 -21.89
C SER A 87 7.14 -4.70 -20.85
N LEU A 88 6.58 -5.03 -19.69
CA LEU A 88 6.50 -4.16 -18.53
C LEU A 88 6.75 -5.01 -17.28
N GLU A 89 7.74 -4.63 -16.46
CA GLU A 89 7.87 -5.21 -15.14
C GLU A 89 6.74 -4.66 -14.25
N ILE A 90 5.95 -5.57 -13.66
CA ILE A 90 4.90 -5.25 -12.69
C ILE A 90 5.31 -5.87 -11.36
N ARG A 91 5.80 -5.03 -10.45
CA ARG A 91 6.24 -5.46 -9.12
C ARG A 91 5.92 -4.39 -8.08
N PRO A 92 5.32 -4.73 -6.94
CA PRO A 92 5.14 -3.78 -5.85
C PRO A 92 6.45 -3.58 -5.09
N GLN A 93 6.64 -2.41 -4.50
CA GLN A 93 7.77 -2.13 -3.62
C GLN A 93 7.28 -1.24 -2.49
N LEU A 94 6.88 -1.85 -1.37
CA LEU A 94 6.30 -1.16 -0.24
C LEU A 94 7.35 -0.83 0.82
N GLU A 95 7.18 0.34 1.43
CA GLU A 95 7.97 0.82 2.56
C GLU A 95 7.05 1.56 3.53
N ILE A 96 7.24 1.31 4.83
CA ILE A 96 6.64 2.13 5.89
C ILE A 96 7.52 3.37 6.02
N VAL A 97 6.96 4.54 5.70
CA VAL A 97 7.72 5.79 5.62
C VAL A 97 7.36 6.79 6.72
N ASP A 98 6.31 6.51 7.50
CA ASP A 98 5.91 7.33 8.63
C ASP A 98 5.00 6.56 9.59
N VAL A 99 5.01 6.98 10.86
CA VAL A 99 4.09 6.52 11.90
C VAL A 99 3.73 7.70 12.79
N GLY A 100 2.45 7.84 13.10
CA GLY A 100 1.99 8.96 13.92
C GLY A 100 0.73 8.65 14.70
N LEU A 101 0.42 9.54 15.63
CA LEU A 101 -0.74 9.52 16.52
C LEU A 101 -1.55 10.80 16.35
N PHE A 102 -2.78 10.80 16.83
CA PHE A 102 -3.61 12.01 16.87
C PHE A 102 -2.87 13.20 17.51
N ARG A 103 -2.25 12.97 18.68
CA ARG A 103 -1.63 14.02 19.50
C ARG A 103 -0.45 14.74 18.84
N ASN A 104 0.29 14.05 17.98
CA ASN A 104 1.46 14.60 17.31
C ASN A 104 1.20 14.95 15.84
N ASN A 105 0.07 14.51 15.28
CA ASN A 105 -0.35 14.79 13.91
C ASN A 105 -1.85 15.18 13.85
N PRO A 106 -2.30 16.26 14.55
CA PRO A 106 -3.72 16.59 14.67
C PRO A 106 -4.39 16.97 13.34
N ASP A 107 -3.60 17.34 12.33
CA ASP A 107 -4.10 17.80 11.02
C ASP A 107 -4.53 16.66 10.07
N LYS A 108 -4.35 15.38 10.44
CA LYS A 108 -4.87 14.24 9.67
C LYS A 108 -6.40 14.16 9.79
N PRO A 109 -7.10 13.47 8.87
CA PRO A 109 -8.58 13.42 8.85
C PRO A 109 -9.18 12.48 9.91
N TRP A 110 -8.74 12.58 11.17
CA TRP A 110 -9.12 11.67 12.26
C TRP A 110 -10.63 11.56 12.46
N ASP A 111 -11.34 12.69 12.52
CA ASP A 111 -12.79 12.70 12.73
C ASP A 111 -13.57 12.11 11.54
N GLU A 112 -13.03 12.20 10.31
CA GLU A 112 -13.63 11.55 9.13
C GLU A 112 -13.44 10.03 9.16
N ILE A 113 -12.34 9.56 9.76
CA ILE A 113 -11.98 8.14 9.83
C ILE A 113 -12.64 7.46 11.02
N TYR A 114 -12.44 7.98 12.23
CA TYR A 114 -12.89 7.37 13.50
C TYR A 114 -14.24 7.91 14.00
N GLY A 115 -14.75 8.98 13.39
CA GLY A 115 -15.89 9.75 13.89
C GLY A 115 -15.49 10.74 14.98
N GLU A 116 -16.33 11.77 15.18
CA GLU A 116 -16.16 12.71 16.29
C GLU A 116 -16.19 11.95 17.63
N SER A 117 -15.05 11.91 18.32
CA SER A 117 -14.99 11.41 19.69
C SER A 117 -15.01 12.59 20.66
N GLU A 118 -15.98 12.58 21.59
CA GLU A 118 -16.17 13.64 22.59
C GLU A 118 -15.09 13.63 23.69
N THR A 119 -14.37 12.51 23.86
CA THR A 119 -13.34 12.37 24.90
C THR A 119 -11.97 12.16 24.29
N ASP A 120 -11.01 12.94 24.79
CA ASP A 120 -9.61 12.87 24.35
C ASP A 120 -9.02 11.47 24.60
N THR A 121 -9.59 10.65 25.51
CA THR A 121 -9.05 9.33 25.89
C THR A 121 -9.00 8.34 24.73
N LYS A 122 -10.02 8.31 23.87
CA LYS A 122 -10.02 7.41 22.70
C LYS A 122 -9.17 7.98 21.57
N LYS A 123 -9.34 9.27 21.26
CA LYS A 123 -8.59 10.00 20.23
C LYS A 123 -7.08 9.83 20.43
N ASN A 124 -6.66 9.88 21.68
CA ASN A 124 -5.25 9.83 22.04
C ASN A 124 -4.54 8.50 21.79
N GLY A 125 -5.27 7.42 21.52
CA GLY A 125 -4.71 6.12 21.11
C GLY A 125 -4.79 5.86 19.61
N GLU A 126 -5.41 6.75 18.84
CA GLU A 126 -5.53 6.64 17.39
C GLU A 126 -4.16 6.81 16.73
N ALA A 127 -3.84 5.89 15.82
CA ALA A 127 -2.55 5.80 15.17
C ALA A 127 -2.72 5.59 13.67
N PHE A 128 -1.82 6.16 12.88
CA PHE A 128 -1.69 5.87 11.46
C PHE A 128 -0.28 5.39 11.14
N VAL A 129 -0.17 4.64 10.06
CA VAL A 129 1.08 4.24 9.41
C VAL A 129 1.01 4.70 7.97
N THR A 130 1.97 5.49 7.51
CA THR A 130 2.02 5.83 6.09
C THR A 130 2.88 4.83 5.33
N VAL A 131 2.31 4.30 4.25
CA VAL A 131 2.96 3.32 3.38
C VAL A 131 3.14 3.93 2.00
N ALA A 132 4.35 3.83 1.45
CA ALA A 132 4.66 4.24 0.09
C ALA A 132 4.88 2.99 -0.77
N ASN A 133 4.36 3.01 -2.00
CA ASN A 133 4.66 2.01 -3.01
C ASN A 133 5.50 2.66 -4.12
N SER A 134 6.81 2.46 -4.11
CA SER A 134 7.70 2.94 -5.16
C SER A 134 7.73 2.02 -6.39
N GLY A 135 7.03 0.88 -6.33
CA GLY A 135 6.98 -0.13 -7.38
C GLY A 135 6.06 0.26 -8.54
N SER A 136 6.14 -0.52 -9.60
CA SER A 136 5.30 -0.40 -10.79
C SER A 136 3.99 -1.19 -10.69
N GLY A 137 3.91 -2.13 -9.74
CA GLY A 137 2.74 -2.96 -9.47
C GLY A 137 1.99 -2.51 -8.22
N PRO A 138 0.65 -2.66 -8.20
CA PRO A 138 -0.16 -2.39 -7.01
C PRO A 138 0.06 -3.47 -5.95
N GLU A 139 -0.23 -3.14 -4.71
CA GLU A 139 -0.25 -4.09 -3.59
C GLU A 139 -1.49 -3.89 -2.74
N ALA A 140 -1.91 -4.91 -2.01
CA ALA A 140 -2.88 -4.76 -0.93
C ALA A 140 -2.23 -5.11 0.41
N VAL A 141 -2.31 -4.18 1.36
CA VAL A 141 -2.03 -4.46 2.78
C VAL A 141 -3.29 -5.10 3.36
N VAL A 142 -3.15 -6.31 3.91
CA VAL A 142 -4.26 -7.11 4.44
C VAL A 142 -4.23 -7.21 5.96
N GLU A 143 -3.09 -6.95 6.59
CA GLU A 143 -2.98 -6.88 8.04
C GLU A 143 -1.99 -5.80 8.49
N LEU A 144 -2.31 -5.10 9.58
CA LEU A 144 -1.49 -4.10 10.25
C LEU A 144 -1.32 -4.48 11.73
N ARG A 145 -0.08 -4.73 12.14
CA ARG A 145 0.28 -5.11 13.51
C ARG A 145 1.24 -4.10 14.13
N PHE A 146 1.05 -3.83 15.42
CA PHE A 146 1.98 -3.10 16.27
C PHE A 146 2.46 -4.02 17.39
N GLU A 147 3.77 -4.23 17.49
CA GLU A 147 4.38 -5.23 18.38
C GLU A 147 5.51 -4.61 19.19
N GLY A 148 5.83 -5.20 20.34
CA GLY A 148 6.90 -4.71 21.23
C GLY A 148 6.40 -3.70 22.25
N ASP A 149 7.20 -2.68 22.53
CA ASP A 149 7.04 -1.76 23.66
C ASP A 149 5.98 -0.67 23.42
N VAL A 150 4.76 -1.10 23.07
CA VAL A 150 3.56 -0.25 22.99
C VAL A 150 2.60 -0.57 24.16
N PRO A 151 1.76 0.38 24.59
CA PRO A 151 0.78 0.16 25.65
C PRO A 151 -0.23 -0.96 25.36
N ASN A 152 -0.61 -1.14 24.10
CA ASN A 152 -1.60 -2.13 23.69
C ASN A 152 -1.11 -2.86 22.43
N PRO A 153 -0.19 -3.83 22.56
CA PRO A 153 0.34 -4.56 21.42
C PRO A 153 -0.76 -5.36 20.72
N SER A 154 -0.63 -5.46 19.40
CA SER A 154 -1.60 -6.09 18.50
C SER A 154 -0.91 -7.12 17.61
N GLU A 155 -0.33 -8.14 18.23
CA GLU A 155 0.25 -9.31 17.52
C GLU A 155 -0.82 -10.10 16.75
N ASN A 156 -2.06 -10.11 17.25
CA ASN A 156 -3.21 -10.76 16.62
C ASN A 156 -4.40 -9.79 16.65
N PRO A 157 -4.44 -8.79 15.75
CA PRO A 157 -5.51 -7.81 15.75
C PRO A 157 -6.86 -8.48 15.47
N ARG A 158 -7.95 -7.83 15.91
CA ARG A 158 -9.29 -8.24 15.47
C ARG A 158 -9.48 -7.80 14.03
N GLY A 159 -9.72 -8.76 13.13
CA GLY A 159 -9.77 -8.48 11.69
C GLY A 159 -8.36 -8.15 11.17
N SER A 160 -8.27 -7.21 10.23
CA SER A 160 -7.01 -6.78 9.61
C SER A 160 -6.14 -5.88 10.49
N GLY A 161 -6.63 -5.39 11.64
CA GLY A 161 -5.96 -4.29 12.37
C GLY A 161 -6.01 -2.93 11.66
N ILE A 162 -6.61 -2.84 10.48
CA ILE A 162 -6.87 -1.61 9.74
C ILE A 162 -8.30 -1.14 10.04
N HIS A 163 -8.48 0.15 10.29
CA HIS A 163 -9.77 0.75 10.62
C HIS A 163 -10.80 0.55 9.52
N ASP A 164 -11.91 -0.12 9.83
CA ASP A 164 -13.07 -0.37 8.96
C ASP A 164 -12.75 -0.93 7.56
N ARG A 165 -11.62 -1.64 7.41
CA ARG A 165 -11.16 -2.18 6.13
C ARG A 165 -10.49 -3.54 6.32
N ASP A 166 -10.91 -4.55 5.58
CA ASP A 166 -10.21 -5.85 5.57
C ASP A 166 -8.89 -5.81 4.79
N ALA A 167 -8.77 -4.88 3.84
CA ALA A 167 -7.56 -4.64 3.07
C ALA A 167 -7.56 -3.23 2.49
N VAL A 168 -6.36 -2.68 2.24
CA VAL A 168 -6.17 -1.40 1.58
C VAL A 168 -5.22 -1.57 0.40
N VAL A 169 -5.65 -1.16 -0.78
CA VAL A 169 -4.83 -1.18 -1.99
C VAL A 169 -3.94 0.05 -2.02
N ILE A 170 -2.64 -0.15 -2.23
CA ILE A 170 -1.64 0.89 -2.46
C ILE A 170 -1.29 0.88 -3.96
N PRO A 171 -1.79 1.84 -4.75
CA PRO A 171 -1.45 1.96 -6.17
C PRO A 171 0.06 2.09 -6.39
N PRO A 172 0.55 1.81 -7.61
CA PRO A 172 1.95 2.05 -7.93
C PRO A 172 2.28 3.54 -7.87
N SER A 173 3.48 3.86 -7.38
CA SER A 173 3.99 5.23 -7.25
C SER A 173 3.09 6.16 -6.41
N ASP A 174 2.43 5.59 -5.41
CA ASP A 174 1.49 6.28 -4.52
C ASP A 174 1.85 6.08 -3.03
N LYS A 175 1.27 6.92 -2.17
CA LYS A 175 1.49 6.92 -0.72
C LYS A 175 0.17 7.12 0.01
N LEU A 176 -0.15 6.24 0.96
CA LEU A 176 -1.43 6.24 1.69
C LEU A 176 -1.23 6.03 3.18
N ASP A 177 -2.11 6.64 3.97
CA ASP A 177 -2.20 6.44 5.42
C ASP A 177 -3.12 5.25 5.73
N LEU A 178 -2.61 4.31 6.51
CA LEU A 178 -3.35 3.20 7.11
C LEU A 178 -3.67 3.56 8.56
N PHE A 179 -4.95 3.68 8.88
CA PHE A 179 -5.41 3.97 10.24
C PHE A 179 -5.62 2.68 11.01
N SER A 180 -5.11 2.61 12.24
CA SER A 180 -5.17 1.41 13.08
C SER A 180 -6.55 1.22 13.73
N SER A 181 -7.08 0.00 13.76
CA SER A 181 -8.26 -0.35 14.56
C SER A 181 -7.91 -0.84 15.97
N SER A 182 -6.62 -1.06 16.27
CA SER A 182 -6.15 -1.67 17.52
C SER A 182 -5.84 -0.68 18.63
N PHE A 183 -5.73 0.62 18.34
CA PHE A 183 -5.37 1.67 19.31
C PHE A 183 -4.10 1.34 20.11
N PRO A 184 -2.94 1.15 19.44
CA PRO A 184 -1.74 0.59 20.07
C PRO A 184 -1.14 1.46 21.18
N PHE A 185 -1.41 2.77 21.14
CA PHE A 185 -0.95 3.75 22.13
C PHE A 185 -2.08 4.26 23.03
N GLY A 186 -3.18 3.49 23.12
CA GLY A 186 -4.31 3.77 23.99
C GLY A 186 -4.04 3.42 25.45
N ALA A 187 -5.02 2.79 26.11
CA ALA A 187 -4.83 2.30 27.47
C ALA A 187 -3.81 1.15 27.50
N GLU A 188 -3.06 1.06 28.60
CA GLU A 188 -2.17 -0.08 28.86
C GLU A 188 -3.00 -1.36 29.03
N ILE A 189 -2.78 -2.34 28.15
CA ILE A 189 -3.48 -3.63 28.16
C ILE A 189 -2.43 -4.76 28.09
N GLY A 190 -2.39 -5.58 29.14
CA GLY A 190 -1.50 -6.75 29.23
C GLY A 190 -0.39 -6.58 30.27
N GLU A 191 0.23 -7.68 30.68
CA GLU A 191 1.25 -7.70 31.73
C GLU A 191 2.61 -7.14 31.29
N GLN A 192 2.83 -7.01 29.96
CA GLN A 192 4.05 -6.47 29.34
C GLN A 192 3.81 -5.12 28.65
N ALA A 193 2.64 -4.52 28.84
CA ALA A 193 2.32 -3.21 28.27
C ALA A 193 3.31 -2.15 28.76
N MET A 194 3.91 -1.41 27.83
CA MET A 194 4.76 -0.29 28.21
C MET A 194 3.89 0.92 28.56
N GLY A 195 4.11 1.44 29.77
CA GLY A 195 3.37 2.56 30.30
C GLY A 195 4.17 3.86 30.36
N CYS A 196 3.43 4.95 30.60
CA CYS A 196 4.03 6.26 30.74
C CYS A 196 4.65 6.48 32.11
N SER A 197 5.70 7.32 32.12
CA SER A 197 6.46 7.65 33.32
C SER A 197 6.80 9.14 33.32
N VAL A 198 6.74 9.76 34.50
CA VAL A 198 7.25 11.12 34.71
C VAL A 198 8.75 11.29 34.44
N THR A 199 9.57 10.24 34.55
CA THR A 199 11.04 10.30 34.40
C THR A 199 11.57 9.90 33.03
N ASN A 200 10.68 9.75 32.04
CA ASN A 200 10.91 9.13 30.75
C ASN A 200 11.06 7.60 30.82
N ASN A 201 10.30 6.91 29.98
CA ASN A 201 10.44 5.49 29.68
C ASN A 201 10.78 5.35 28.19
N HIS A 202 11.63 4.40 27.85
CA HIS A 202 12.11 4.19 26.48
C HIS A 202 11.90 2.74 26.10
N GLY A 203 11.51 2.52 24.84
CA GLY A 203 11.31 1.19 24.31
C GLY A 203 11.50 1.16 22.80
N GLN A 204 11.28 -0.03 22.25
CA GLN A 204 11.26 -0.27 20.84
C GLN A 204 9.97 -1.00 20.46
N PHE A 205 9.34 -0.54 19.39
CA PHE A 205 8.22 -1.25 18.78
C PHE A 205 8.48 -1.49 17.30
N ARG A 206 7.75 -2.46 16.77
CA ARG A 206 7.78 -2.84 15.36
C ARG A 206 6.38 -2.70 14.78
N ILE A 207 6.32 -2.18 13.56
CA ILE A 207 5.15 -2.26 12.72
C ILE A 207 5.40 -3.37 11.71
N THR A 208 4.42 -4.26 11.56
CA THR A 208 4.44 -5.34 10.59
C THR A 208 3.19 -5.25 9.71
N LEU A 209 3.39 -5.25 8.39
CA LEU A 209 2.33 -5.28 7.39
C LEU A 209 2.34 -6.62 6.68
N GLU A 210 1.22 -7.33 6.71
CA GLU A 210 0.99 -8.46 5.81
C GLU A 210 0.46 -7.93 4.48
N VAL A 211 1.03 -8.39 3.38
CA VAL A 211 0.69 -7.96 2.02
C VAL A 211 0.26 -9.13 1.17
N ARG A 212 -0.54 -8.87 0.13
CA ARG A 212 -1.19 -9.94 -0.65
C ARG A 212 -0.30 -10.53 -1.74
N THR A 213 0.41 -9.67 -2.46
CA THR A 213 1.10 -10.06 -3.70
C THR A 213 2.44 -10.72 -3.42
N THR A 214 3.11 -10.34 -2.33
CA THR A 214 4.36 -10.96 -1.89
C THR A 214 4.16 -11.75 -0.61
N SER A 215 4.85 -12.89 -0.47
CA SER A 215 4.78 -13.72 0.74
C SER A 215 5.67 -13.21 1.89
N LYS A 216 6.13 -11.95 1.82
CA LYS A 216 7.07 -11.39 2.78
C LYS A 216 6.45 -10.15 3.40
N ASP A 217 6.35 -10.16 4.71
CA ASP A 217 5.88 -9.02 5.48
C ASP A 217 6.81 -7.81 5.31
N ILE A 218 6.21 -6.62 5.36
CA ILE A 218 6.92 -5.35 5.41
C ILE A 218 7.04 -4.94 6.87
N GLU A 219 8.26 -4.70 7.32
CA GLU A 219 8.55 -4.41 8.73
C GLU A 219 9.38 -3.14 8.86
N SER A 220 9.03 -2.29 9.82
CA SER A 220 9.86 -1.17 10.26
C SER A 220 9.89 -1.09 11.78
N LYS A 221 11.05 -0.72 12.33
CA LYS A 221 11.28 -0.61 13.77
C LYS A 221 11.42 0.85 14.16
N PHE A 222 10.90 1.16 15.34
CA PHE A 222 10.86 2.51 15.86
C PHE A 222 11.26 2.52 17.32
N ASN A 223 12.11 3.47 17.68
CA ASN A 223 12.35 3.86 19.05
C ASN A 223 11.16 4.70 19.52
N VAL A 224 10.70 4.46 20.75
CA VAL A 224 9.62 5.22 21.37
C VAL A 224 10.03 5.73 22.74
N GLN A 225 9.63 6.96 23.03
CA GLN A 225 9.79 7.60 24.33
C GLN A 225 8.44 8.03 24.89
N TYR A 226 8.20 7.64 26.14
CA TYR A 226 7.01 7.99 26.91
C TYR A 226 7.40 8.92 28.05
N SER A 227 6.77 10.09 28.15
CA SER A 227 7.18 11.11 29.11
C SER A 227 6.05 12.03 29.57
N GLY A 228 6.32 12.82 30.61
CA GLY A 228 5.48 13.95 31.02
C GLY A 228 4.30 13.61 31.93
N SER A 229 3.92 12.35 32.07
CA SER A 229 2.87 11.89 32.98
C SER A 229 3.01 10.41 33.32
N ASP A 230 2.41 9.98 34.43
CA ASP A 230 2.19 8.57 34.79
C ASP A 230 0.83 8.05 34.26
N VAL A 231 0.05 8.91 33.60
CA VAL A 231 -1.23 8.57 32.99
C VAL A 231 -1.06 8.61 31.47
N MET A 232 -1.33 7.49 30.79
CA MET A 232 -1.25 7.39 29.33
C MET A 232 -1.96 8.54 28.62
N HIS A 233 -3.12 8.95 29.12
CA HIS A 233 -3.92 10.04 28.56
C HIS A 233 -3.20 11.40 28.51
N ASP A 234 -2.27 11.68 29.42
CA ASP A 234 -1.53 12.95 29.48
C ASP A 234 -0.07 12.79 29.01
N CYS A 235 0.25 11.60 28.50
CA CYS A 235 1.60 11.25 28.11
C CYS A 235 2.02 11.90 26.79
N ARG A 236 3.25 12.38 26.76
CA ARG A 236 3.94 12.74 25.53
C ARG A 236 4.63 11.50 24.98
N ILE A 237 4.30 11.17 23.74
CA ILE A 237 4.85 10.04 23.01
C ILE A 237 5.63 10.58 21.82
N GLU A 238 6.93 10.30 21.79
CA GLU A 238 7.83 10.66 20.70
C GLU A 238 8.35 9.36 20.06
N MET A 239 8.35 9.32 18.73
CA MET A 239 8.73 8.15 17.95
C MET A 239 9.78 8.56 16.92
N ALA A 240 10.78 7.71 16.74
CA ALA A 240 11.82 7.90 15.74
C ALA A 240 12.16 6.55 15.12
N GLU A 241 12.39 6.53 13.81
CA GLU A 241 12.91 5.35 13.12
C GLU A 241 14.26 4.92 13.73
N GLU A 242 14.53 3.61 13.75
CA GLU A 242 15.81 3.05 14.20
C GLU A 242 16.99 3.37 13.26
#